data_AF-A0A5D0TJP9-F1
#
_entry.id   AF-A0A5D0TJP9-F1
#
_cell.length_a   1.000
_cell.length_b   1.000
_cell.length_c   1.000
_cell.angle_alpha   90.00
_cell.angle_beta   90.00
_cell.angle_gamma   90.00
#
_symmetry.space_group_name_H-M   'P 1'
#
loop_
_entity.id
_entity.type
_entity.pdbx_description
1 polymer ?
#
loop_
_entity_poly.entity_id
_entity_poly.type
_entity_poly.pdbx_seq_one_letter_code
_entity_poly.pdbx_strand_id
1 'polypeptide(L)'
;VKCECRYPVDKDVCTQCGECVIACPLGAIDEAISIDFTKCDYCGKCVDACPENAIDLYRYENYTFSVPHILFLDDNKKENEYSETNGVYHIDEKEELLANTGTFQIEQSVSHNSEICQYNGRLDLGCQRCLEACEYKAVHKSPNGIEVDHFACEDCGQCVSACPTGAMQSADVSDEHFADAICKKLSNQEADHRHVIFVQESDAVSFYKNYNSSITEDVLLVILPNVYILNIFHFLLLLRLGITSIHLFREIFKESGLYKHIQFTNALSAYAFSGRKLVSTGYNPKFSNDEEAIFTSSFTFPEYKNKRKLLTPILRDIYEQSENKRVLLQENILNTFGSVVCDEKKCSLCLACLNHCKIGSLLADSSNYTLSHIAADCIQCGICMNVCPEDALELVPGLLLDEEFFQPRILAKDEPVVCAECGKVFGNKKSLEQVRNKLKSAGRYDDELKLLDYCDNCRVKKQLEVS
;
A
#
# COMPACT_ATOMS: atom_id res chain seq x y z
N VAL A 1 0.49 -18.67 25.74
CA VAL A 1 -0.34 -19.37 26.75
C VAL A 1 0.30 -19.28 28.11
N LYS A 2 -0.49 -19.01 29.15
CA LYS A 2 -0.06 -19.07 30.55
C LYS A 2 -0.44 -20.42 31.14
N CYS A 3 0.48 -21.05 31.85
CA CYS A 3 0.25 -22.32 32.53
C CYS A 3 0.72 -22.22 33.98
N GLU A 4 -0.15 -22.62 34.90
CA GLU A 4 0.18 -22.81 36.32
C GLU A 4 0.52 -24.28 36.55
N CYS A 5 1.81 -24.56 36.76
CA CYS A 5 2.29 -25.90 37.03
C CYS A 5 2.63 -26.05 38.52
N ARG A 6 2.18 -27.14 39.14
CA ARG A 6 2.56 -27.47 40.52
C ARG A 6 3.99 -27.98 40.56
N TYR A 7 4.86 -27.25 41.24
CA TYR A 7 6.28 -27.58 41.39
C TYR A 7 6.64 -27.54 42.88
N PRO A 8 6.40 -28.64 43.61
CA PRO A 8 6.48 -28.62 45.07
C PRO A 8 7.91 -28.59 45.62
N VAL A 9 8.92 -28.83 44.77
CA VAL A 9 10.33 -28.86 45.18
C VAL A 9 11.05 -27.71 44.51
N ASP A 10 11.60 -26.80 45.31
CA ASP A 10 12.46 -25.73 44.84
C ASP A 10 13.82 -26.30 44.41
N LYS A 11 14.08 -26.31 43.10
CA LYS A 11 15.32 -26.84 42.55
C LYS A 11 16.54 -25.98 42.87
N ASP A 12 16.36 -24.71 43.18
CA ASP A 12 17.47 -23.81 43.52
C ASP A 12 17.93 -24.01 44.99
N VAL A 13 17.05 -24.55 45.84
CA VAL A 13 17.30 -24.83 47.26
C VAL A 13 17.60 -26.31 47.53
N CYS A 14 17.01 -27.21 46.74
CA CYS A 14 17.15 -28.65 46.93
C CYS A 14 18.60 -29.12 46.67
N THR A 15 19.24 -29.66 47.70
CA THR A 15 20.58 -30.26 47.62
C THR A 15 20.58 -31.70 47.11
N GLN A 16 19.41 -32.23 46.74
CA GLN A 16 19.21 -33.62 46.31
C GLN A 16 19.68 -34.69 47.32
N CYS A 17 19.62 -34.40 48.62
CA CYS A 17 20.03 -35.33 49.67
C CYS A 17 19.19 -36.61 49.78
N GLY A 18 17.95 -36.61 49.27
CA GLY A 18 17.08 -37.80 49.21
C GLY A 18 16.30 -38.14 50.49
N GLU A 19 16.45 -37.37 51.58
CA GLU A 19 15.73 -37.61 52.86
C GLU A 19 14.21 -37.66 52.70
N CYS A 20 13.65 -36.81 51.82
CA CYS A 20 12.23 -36.80 51.50
C CYS A 20 11.72 -38.10 50.85
N VAL A 21 12.56 -38.76 50.04
CA VAL A 21 12.24 -40.05 49.39
C VAL A 21 12.12 -41.13 50.44
N ILE A 22 13.05 -41.17 51.40
CA ILE A 22 13.06 -42.13 52.51
C ILE A 22 11.88 -41.88 53.47
N ALA A 23 11.57 -40.62 53.75
CA ALA A 23 10.50 -40.23 54.66
C ALA A 23 9.09 -40.48 54.11
N CYS A 24 8.93 -40.64 52.80
CA CYS A 24 7.63 -40.81 52.16
C CYS A 24 7.09 -42.25 52.36
N PRO A 25 6.03 -42.46 53.17
CA PRO A 25 5.53 -43.80 53.47
C PRO A 25 4.82 -44.46 52.27
N LEU A 26 4.40 -43.66 51.29
CA LEU A 26 3.66 -44.11 50.11
C LEU A 26 4.56 -44.29 48.88
N GLY A 27 5.86 -44.00 48.99
CA GLY A 27 6.78 -44.03 47.84
C GLY A 27 6.33 -43.11 46.70
N ALA A 28 5.71 -41.97 47.06
CA ALA A 28 5.19 -41.00 46.09
C ALA A 28 6.28 -40.08 45.53
N ILE A 29 7.52 -40.19 45.99
CA ILE A 29 8.65 -39.35 45.55
C ILE A 29 9.68 -40.26 44.87
N ASP A 30 10.05 -39.93 43.63
CA ASP A 30 11.02 -40.70 42.85
C ASP A 30 12.48 -40.24 43.06
N GLU A 31 13.42 -40.90 42.38
CA GLU A 31 14.87 -40.59 42.45
C GLU A 31 15.22 -39.19 41.92
N ALA A 32 14.37 -38.61 41.06
CA ALA A 32 14.51 -37.24 40.58
C ALA A 32 13.89 -36.21 41.54
N ILE A 33 13.41 -36.67 42.71
CA ILE A 33 12.74 -35.85 43.73
C ILE A 33 11.47 -35.20 43.15
N SER A 34 10.81 -35.91 42.22
CA SER A 34 9.50 -35.55 41.69
C SER A 34 8.41 -36.22 42.52
N ILE A 35 7.35 -35.48 42.86
CA ILE A 35 6.24 -35.97 43.67
C ILE A 35 5.08 -36.37 42.76
N ASP A 36 4.73 -37.66 42.77
CA ASP A 36 3.54 -38.20 42.14
C ASP A 36 2.30 -37.93 43.02
N PHE A 37 1.58 -36.87 42.70
CA PHE A 37 0.36 -36.48 43.43
C PHE A 37 -0.82 -37.43 43.26
N THR A 38 -0.75 -38.41 42.34
CA THR A 38 -1.77 -39.47 42.28
C THR A 38 -1.60 -40.48 43.43
N LYS A 39 -0.40 -40.54 44.03
CA LYS A 39 -0.06 -41.40 45.17
C LYS A 39 0.08 -40.65 46.48
N CYS A 40 0.37 -39.35 46.44
CA CYS A 40 0.58 -38.53 47.63
C CYS A 40 -0.74 -38.31 48.42
N ASP A 41 -0.72 -38.57 49.73
CA ASP A 41 -1.84 -38.31 50.65
C ASP A 41 -1.74 -36.97 51.39
N TYR A 42 -0.73 -36.15 51.06
CA TYR A 42 -0.44 -34.87 51.71
C TYR A 42 -0.10 -34.96 53.21
N CYS A 43 0.46 -36.07 53.68
CA CYS A 43 0.84 -36.21 55.09
C CYS A 43 1.96 -35.27 55.58
N GLY A 44 2.69 -34.59 54.68
CA GLY A 44 3.69 -33.57 55.04
C GLY A 44 5.06 -34.09 55.49
N LYS A 45 5.24 -35.41 55.67
CA LYS A 45 6.50 -36.00 56.17
C LYS A 45 7.75 -35.64 55.36
N CYS A 46 7.61 -35.48 54.04
CA CYS A 46 8.72 -35.07 53.18
C CYS A 46 9.14 -33.61 53.42
N VAL A 47 8.19 -32.74 53.79
CA VAL A 47 8.45 -31.34 54.17
C VAL A 47 9.24 -31.31 55.47
N ASP A 48 8.76 -32.05 56.49
CA ASP A 48 9.43 -32.14 57.80
C ASP A 48 10.84 -32.74 57.72
N ALA A 49 11.05 -33.69 56.80
CA ALA A 49 12.34 -34.35 56.59
C ALA A 49 13.33 -33.52 55.76
N CYS A 50 12.90 -32.43 55.11
CA CYS A 50 13.76 -31.66 54.23
C CYS A 50 14.64 -30.69 55.04
N PRO A 51 15.98 -30.90 55.12
CA PRO A 51 16.84 -30.05 55.94
C PRO A 51 16.95 -28.61 55.42
N GLU A 52 16.81 -28.43 54.10
CA GLU A 52 16.91 -27.13 53.43
C GLU A 52 15.56 -26.42 53.29
N ASN A 53 14.47 -27.00 53.80
CA ASN A 53 13.09 -26.53 53.58
C ASN A 53 12.75 -26.30 52.09
N ALA A 54 13.31 -27.11 51.18
CA ALA A 54 13.13 -26.99 49.74
C ALA A 54 11.76 -27.49 49.24
N ILE A 55 10.94 -28.09 50.11
CA ILE A 55 9.67 -28.72 49.72
C ILE A 55 8.49 -27.92 50.28
N ASP A 56 7.67 -27.38 49.38
CA ASP A 56 6.37 -26.81 49.67
C ASP A 56 5.33 -27.51 48.78
N LEU A 57 4.50 -28.38 49.37
CA LEU A 57 3.50 -29.13 48.63
C LEU A 57 2.49 -28.22 47.91
N TYR A 58 2.34 -26.96 48.28
CA TYR A 58 1.38 -26.02 47.68
C TYR A 58 2.01 -25.01 46.70
N ARG A 59 3.29 -25.17 46.38
CA ARG A 59 3.98 -24.28 45.43
C ARG A 59 3.50 -24.50 43.98
N TYR A 60 3.15 -23.39 43.34
CA TYR A 60 2.86 -23.30 41.91
C TYR A 60 3.82 -22.32 41.25
N GLU A 61 4.20 -22.64 40.02
CA GLU A 61 5.00 -21.76 39.17
C GLU A 61 4.23 -21.41 37.89
N ASN A 62 4.34 -20.15 37.50
CA ASN A 62 3.69 -19.59 36.32
C ASN A 62 4.67 -19.57 35.15
N TYR A 63 4.32 -20.25 34.05
CA TYR A 63 5.09 -20.21 32.81
C TYR A 63 4.29 -19.54 31.70
N THR A 64 4.96 -18.66 30.94
CA THR A 64 4.38 -18.06 29.73
C THR A 64 5.14 -18.56 28.52
N PHE A 65 4.44 -19.25 27.62
CA PHE A 65 4.99 -19.78 26.38
C PHE A 65 4.57 -18.91 25.19
N SER A 66 5.52 -18.62 24.31
CA SER A 66 5.31 -18.05 22.98
C SER A 66 5.64 -19.12 21.93
N VAL A 67 4.62 -19.79 21.43
CA VAL A 67 4.72 -20.88 20.45
C VAL A 67 3.70 -20.66 19.34
N PRO A 68 3.97 -21.13 18.11
CA PRO A 68 3.05 -20.93 16.99
C PRO A 68 1.79 -21.78 17.12
N HIS A 69 1.91 -22.97 17.69
CA HIS A 69 0.80 -23.90 17.91
C HIS A 69 0.89 -24.60 19.26
N ILE A 70 -0.27 -24.95 19.82
CA ILE A 70 -0.40 -25.75 21.04
C ILE A 70 -1.38 -26.89 20.77
N LEU A 71 -1.00 -28.10 21.16
CA LEU A 71 -1.87 -29.27 21.11
C LEU A 71 -2.17 -29.73 22.55
N PHE A 72 -3.42 -29.61 22.98
CA PHE A 72 -3.88 -30.19 24.23
C PHE A 72 -4.11 -31.69 24.04
N LEU A 73 -3.40 -32.50 24.84
CA LEU A 73 -3.49 -33.97 24.78
C LEU A 73 -4.66 -34.54 25.60
N ASP A 74 -5.40 -33.71 26.34
CA ASP A 74 -6.60 -34.13 27.07
C ASP A 74 -7.77 -34.23 26.10
N ASP A 75 -8.48 -35.35 26.13
CA ASP A 75 -9.68 -35.62 25.31
C ASP A 75 -10.86 -34.72 25.69
N ASN A 76 -10.81 -34.08 26.87
CA ASN A 76 -11.80 -33.09 27.25
C ASN A 76 -11.42 -31.73 26.67
N LYS A 77 -12.18 -31.27 25.66
CA LYS A 77 -12.34 -29.83 25.37
C LYS A 77 -12.93 -29.15 26.60
N LYS A 78 -12.12 -28.94 27.63
CA LYS A 78 -12.44 -27.93 28.63
C LYS A 78 -12.33 -26.61 27.91
N GLU A 79 -13.45 -25.89 27.79
CA GLU A 79 -13.45 -24.47 27.45
C GLU A 79 -12.42 -23.80 28.37
N ASN A 80 -11.23 -23.54 27.83
CA ASN A 80 -10.23 -22.74 28.48
C ASN A 80 -10.22 -21.39 27.79
N GLU A 81 -9.61 -20.39 28.43
CA GLU A 81 -9.56 -19.02 27.88
C GLU A 81 -8.89 -18.92 26.50
N TYR A 82 -8.27 -20.00 26.01
CA TYR A 82 -7.57 -20.07 24.73
C TYR A 82 -8.31 -20.88 23.66
N SER A 83 -9.45 -21.51 23.98
CA SER A 83 -10.15 -22.44 23.06
C SER A 83 -10.64 -21.78 21.76
N GLU A 84 -10.83 -20.46 21.73
CA GLU A 84 -11.20 -19.70 20.51
C GLU A 84 -10.00 -19.04 19.82
N THR A 85 -8.78 -19.28 20.29
CA THR A 85 -7.57 -18.64 19.74
C THR A 85 -6.99 -19.47 18.60
N ASN A 86 -6.75 -18.83 17.44
CA ASN A 86 -6.06 -19.49 16.31
C ASN A 86 -4.72 -20.09 16.75
N GLY A 87 -4.45 -21.32 16.30
CA GLY A 87 -3.23 -22.07 16.63
C GLY A 87 -3.32 -22.94 17.89
N VAL A 88 -4.49 -22.98 18.55
CA VAL A 88 -4.76 -23.91 19.66
C VAL A 88 -5.58 -25.08 19.12
N TYR A 89 -5.08 -26.29 19.32
CA TYR A 89 -5.69 -27.54 18.86
C TYR A 89 -5.87 -28.50 20.03
N HIS A 90 -6.85 -29.38 19.92
CA HIS A 90 -7.05 -30.53 20.79
C HIS A 90 -6.66 -31.83 20.07
N ILE A 91 -6.49 -32.93 20.82
CA ILE A 91 -6.00 -34.21 20.29
C ILE A 91 -6.89 -34.78 19.17
N ASP A 92 -8.18 -34.47 19.17
CA ASP A 92 -9.14 -34.78 18.11
C ASP A 92 -8.90 -33.97 16.81
N GLU A 93 -8.26 -32.80 16.92
CA GLU A 93 -7.92 -31.89 15.81
C GLU A 93 -6.47 -32.08 15.31
N LYS A 94 -5.78 -33.13 15.77
CA LYS A 94 -4.37 -33.38 15.42
C LYS A 94 -4.12 -33.42 13.91
N GLU A 95 -5.07 -33.91 13.12
CA GLU A 95 -4.90 -34.03 11.67
C GLU A 95 -4.90 -32.65 11.00
N GLU A 96 -5.68 -31.70 11.52
CA GLU A 96 -5.70 -30.31 11.06
C GLU A 96 -4.40 -29.57 11.42
N LEU A 97 -3.88 -29.78 12.63
CA LEU A 97 -2.56 -29.30 13.01
C LEU A 97 -1.49 -29.87 12.06
N LEU A 98 -1.48 -31.19 11.86
CA LEU A 98 -0.47 -31.86 11.03
C LEU A 98 -0.55 -31.44 9.56
N ALA A 99 -1.74 -31.16 9.03
CA ALA A 99 -1.93 -30.64 7.68
C ALA A 99 -1.24 -29.28 7.46
N ASN A 100 -1.07 -28.50 8.53
CA ASN A 100 -0.38 -27.21 8.52
C ASN A 100 1.09 -27.32 8.93
N THR A 101 1.61 -28.52 9.19
CA THR A 101 3.04 -28.75 9.48
C THR A 101 3.79 -29.24 8.24
N GLY A 102 4.80 -28.48 7.81
CA GLY A 102 5.64 -28.88 6.67
C GLY A 102 6.31 -27.69 5.98
N THR A 103 6.99 -27.99 4.88
CA THR A 103 7.52 -26.97 3.97
C THR A 103 6.50 -26.72 2.88
N PHE A 104 6.03 -25.48 2.77
CA PHE A 104 5.12 -25.04 1.72
C PHE A 104 5.87 -24.15 0.73
N GLN A 105 5.57 -24.31 -0.55
CA GLN A 105 5.98 -23.33 -1.56
C GLN A 105 4.87 -22.30 -1.68
N ILE A 106 5.24 -21.02 -1.57
CA ILE A 106 4.30 -19.90 -1.65
C ILE A 106 4.58 -19.19 -2.96
N GLU A 107 3.52 -18.97 -3.73
CA GLU A 107 3.60 -18.17 -4.94
C GLU A 107 3.46 -16.70 -4.59
N GLN A 108 4.40 -15.88 -5.08
CA GLN A 108 4.34 -14.43 -4.95
C GLN A 108 3.49 -13.86 -6.08
N SER A 109 2.17 -13.92 -5.93
CA SER A 109 1.22 -13.48 -6.96
C SER A 109 1.18 -11.96 -7.17
N VAL A 110 1.59 -11.19 -6.16
CA VAL A 110 1.67 -9.74 -6.19
C VAL A 110 3.09 -9.29 -5.89
N SER A 111 3.60 -8.31 -6.63
CA SER A 111 4.90 -7.67 -6.35
C SER A 111 4.72 -6.22 -5.93
N HIS A 112 5.67 -5.72 -5.12
CA HIS A 112 5.73 -4.32 -4.68
C HIS A 112 7.08 -3.67 -5.03
N ASN A 113 7.03 -2.51 -5.71
CA ASN A 113 8.20 -1.70 -6.04
C ASN A 113 8.24 -0.40 -5.20
N SER A 114 9.19 -0.34 -4.26
CA SER A 114 9.38 0.77 -3.33
C SER A 114 9.85 2.09 -3.98
N GLU A 115 10.49 2.02 -5.14
CA GLU A 115 11.06 3.19 -5.82
C GLU A 115 9.95 4.10 -6.36
N ILE A 116 8.89 3.49 -6.91
CA ILE A 116 7.73 4.20 -7.45
C ILE A 116 6.55 4.27 -6.47
N CYS A 117 6.70 3.70 -5.27
CA CYS A 117 5.70 3.78 -4.21
C CYS A 117 5.74 5.14 -3.51
N GLN A 118 4.62 5.86 -3.52
CA GLN A 118 4.49 7.19 -2.94
C GLN A 118 4.32 7.17 -1.40
N TYR A 119 4.21 6.00 -0.78
CA TYR A 119 4.22 5.86 0.67
C TYR A 119 5.65 6.01 1.23
N ASN A 120 5.78 6.67 2.37
CA ASN A 120 7.03 6.82 3.10
C ASN A 120 6.92 6.15 4.48
N GLY A 121 7.59 5.01 4.65
CA GLY A 121 7.54 4.23 5.89
C GLY A 121 8.15 4.91 7.12
N ARG A 122 9.13 5.82 6.93
CA ARG A 122 9.76 6.54 8.05
C ARG A 122 8.88 7.67 8.60
N LEU A 123 8.12 8.30 7.72
CA LEU A 123 7.20 9.38 8.10
C LEU A 123 5.79 8.88 8.43
N ASP A 124 5.45 7.64 8.06
CA ASP A 124 4.07 7.10 8.06
C ASP A 124 3.10 8.01 7.27
N LEU A 125 3.56 8.53 6.12
CA LEU A 125 2.81 9.46 5.28
C LEU A 125 2.81 9.02 3.81
N GLY A 126 1.75 9.40 3.09
CA GLY A 126 1.61 9.18 1.65
C GLY A 126 0.47 8.24 1.28
N CYS A 127 0.55 7.63 0.09
CA CYS A 127 -0.54 6.81 -0.44
C CYS A 127 -0.69 5.48 0.31
N GLN A 128 -1.89 5.19 0.82
CA GLN A 128 -2.19 3.98 1.62
C GLN A 128 -3.27 3.09 0.99
N ARG A 129 -3.68 3.37 -0.26
CA ARG A 129 -4.82 2.70 -0.93
C ARG A 129 -4.72 1.17 -1.01
N CYS A 130 -3.52 0.61 -1.11
CA CYS A 130 -3.33 -0.85 -1.12
C CYS A 130 -3.65 -1.50 0.24
N LEU A 131 -3.43 -0.77 1.34
CA LEU A 131 -3.79 -1.22 2.69
C LEU A 131 -5.30 -1.26 2.84
N GLU A 132 -5.98 -0.21 2.38
CA GLU A 132 -7.45 -0.10 2.41
C GLU A 132 -8.13 -1.15 1.50
N ALA A 133 -7.49 -1.50 0.38
CA ALA A 133 -8.01 -2.47 -0.59
C ALA A 133 -7.80 -3.93 -0.17
N CYS A 134 -6.93 -4.21 0.82
CA CYS A 134 -6.59 -5.58 1.19
C CYS A 134 -7.49 -6.09 2.33
N GLU A 135 -8.55 -6.82 1.98
CA GLU A 135 -9.48 -7.42 2.95
C GLU A 135 -8.83 -8.51 3.81
N TYR A 136 -7.78 -9.16 3.28
CA TYR A 136 -7.04 -10.23 3.95
C TYR A 136 -5.91 -9.72 4.86
N LYS A 137 -5.69 -8.40 4.92
CA LYS A 137 -4.62 -7.76 5.70
C LYS A 137 -3.21 -8.28 5.35
N ALA A 138 -3.04 -8.83 4.15
CA ALA A 138 -1.77 -9.27 3.61
C ALA A 138 -0.85 -8.10 3.25
N VAL A 139 -1.37 -6.88 3.09
CA VAL A 139 -0.55 -5.68 2.83
C VAL A 139 -0.43 -4.89 4.14
N HIS A 140 0.79 -4.62 4.58
CA HIS A 140 1.06 -3.90 5.83
C HIS A 140 2.15 -2.84 5.68
N LYS A 141 2.23 -1.96 6.69
CA LYS A 141 3.24 -0.90 6.80
C LYS A 141 4.46 -1.42 7.53
N SER A 142 5.64 -0.97 7.12
CA SER A 142 6.89 -1.11 7.85
C SER A 142 7.72 0.18 7.77
N PRO A 143 8.79 0.32 8.57
CA PRO A 143 9.73 1.43 8.42
C PRO A 143 10.37 1.53 7.02
N ASN A 144 10.39 0.44 6.27
CA ASN A 144 10.94 0.38 4.91
C ASN A 144 9.90 0.71 3.83
N GLY A 145 8.61 0.78 4.17
CA GLY A 145 7.54 1.15 3.24
C GLY A 145 6.33 0.23 3.36
N ILE A 146 5.78 -0.17 2.21
CA ILE A 146 4.72 -1.17 2.12
C ILE A 146 5.35 -2.54 1.93
N GLU A 147 4.83 -3.54 2.62
CA GLU A 147 5.24 -4.94 2.53
C GLU A 147 4.00 -5.82 2.27
N VAL A 148 4.23 -7.00 1.68
CA VAL A 148 3.20 -7.98 1.39
C VAL A 148 3.55 -9.28 2.11
N ASP A 149 2.67 -9.73 3.00
CA ASP A 149 2.66 -11.08 3.52
C ASP A 149 2.06 -12.02 2.47
N HIS A 150 2.92 -12.76 1.79
CA HIS A 150 2.51 -13.71 0.75
C HIS A 150 1.82 -14.96 1.30
N PHE A 151 1.94 -15.26 2.60
CA PHE A 151 1.16 -16.35 3.21
C PHE A 151 -0.31 -15.96 3.40
N ALA A 152 -0.58 -14.70 3.70
CA ALA A 152 -1.94 -14.18 3.87
C ALA A 152 -2.60 -13.70 2.55
N CYS A 153 -1.85 -13.68 1.45
CA CYS A 153 -2.31 -13.14 0.18
C CYS A 153 -3.16 -14.16 -0.61
N GLU A 154 -4.44 -13.85 -0.81
CA GLU A 154 -5.39 -14.68 -1.58
C GLU A 154 -5.43 -14.37 -3.09
N ASP A 155 -4.41 -13.72 -3.63
CA ASP A 155 -4.32 -13.36 -5.06
C ASP A 155 -5.59 -12.68 -5.65
N CYS A 156 -6.21 -11.81 -4.87
CA CYS A 156 -7.45 -11.16 -5.29
C CYS A 156 -7.24 -9.96 -6.23
N GLY A 157 -6.02 -9.48 -6.43
CA GLY A 157 -5.68 -8.37 -7.33
C GLY A 157 -6.14 -6.95 -6.90
N GLN A 158 -6.96 -6.79 -5.85
CA GLN A 158 -7.53 -5.48 -5.49
C GLN A 158 -6.48 -4.40 -5.19
N CYS A 159 -5.37 -4.76 -4.55
CA CYS A 159 -4.27 -3.83 -4.27
C CYS A 159 -3.54 -3.35 -5.55
N VAL A 160 -3.48 -4.20 -6.58
CA VAL A 160 -2.90 -3.89 -7.90
C VAL A 160 -3.79 -2.87 -8.62
N SER A 161 -5.11 -3.10 -8.62
CA SER A 161 -6.07 -2.16 -9.20
C SER A 161 -6.07 -0.81 -8.49
N ALA A 162 -6.07 -0.82 -7.15
CA ALA A 162 -6.09 0.39 -6.33
C ALA A 162 -4.80 1.24 -6.41
N CYS A 163 -3.67 0.67 -6.85
CA CYS A 163 -2.38 1.36 -6.86
C CYS A 163 -2.24 2.34 -8.05
N PRO A 164 -2.25 3.67 -7.82
CA PRO A 164 -2.22 4.65 -8.90
C PRO A 164 -0.82 4.86 -9.51
N THR A 165 0.24 4.45 -8.82
CA THR A 165 1.62 4.54 -9.33
C THR A 165 2.04 3.28 -10.07
N GLY A 166 1.33 2.17 -9.91
CA GLY A 166 1.80 0.87 -10.38
C GLY A 166 2.93 0.29 -9.53
N ALA A 167 3.10 0.75 -8.28
CA ALA A 167 4.00 0.12 -7.31
C ALA A 167 3.54 -1.30 -6.93
N MET A 168 2.24 -1.57 -6.93
CA MET A 168 1.68 -2.92 -6.79
C MET A 168 1.38 -3.46 -8.18
N GLN A 169 1.91 -4.64 -8.52
CA GLN A 169 1.71 -5.32 -9.80
C GLN A 169 1.35 -6.79 -9.56
N SER A 170 0.55 -7.38 -10.45
CA SER A 170 0.47 -8.84 -10.53
C SER A 170 1.80 -9.37 -11.05
N ALA A 171 2.27 -10.48 -10.49
CA ALA A 171 3.49 -11.14 -10.95
C ALA A 171 3.32 -11.75 -12.35
N ASP A 172 2.12 -12.23 -12.67
CA ASP A 172 1.80 -12.82 -13.97
C ASP A 172 1.58 -11.76 -15.04
N VAL A 173 0.88 -10.68 -14.70
CA VAL A 173 0.48 -9.64 -15.64
C VAL A 173 0.79 -8.25 -15.09
N SER A 174 1.97 -7.73 -15.40
CA SER A 174 2.33 -6.33 -15.13
C SER A 174 1.66 -5.39 -16.14
N ASP A 175 1.53 -4.11 -15.79
CA ASP A 175 1.00 -3.07 -16.69
C ASP A 175 1.78 -3.00 -18.02
N GLU A 176 3.10 -3.17 -17.98
CA GLU A 176 3.98 -3.16 -19.16
C GLU A 176 3.78 -4.41 -20.02
N HIS A 177 3.79 -5.60 -19.41
CA HIS A 177 3.51 -6.85 -20.12
C HIS A 177 2.11 -6.84 -20.76
N PHE A 178 1.12 -6.29 -20.05
CA PHE A 178 -0.23 -6.12 -20.59
C PHE A 178 -0.22 -5.23 -21.84
N ALA A 179 0.39 -4.05 -21.74
CA ALA A 179 0.45 -3.09 -22.84
C ALA A 179 1.12 -3.70 -24.08
N ASP A 180 2.29 -4.32 -23.90
CA ASP A 180 3.04 -4.95 -24.98
C ASP A 180 2.26 -6.11 -25.63
N ALA A 181 1.66 -6.98 -24.81
CA ALA A 181 0.91 -8.13 -25.30
C ALA A 181 -0.32 -7.71 -26.12
N ILE A 182 -1.08 -6.72 -25.63
CA ILE A 182 -2.24 -6.20 -26.33
C ILE A 182 -1.83 -5.51 -27.62
N CYS A 183 -0.81 -4.65 -27.60
CA CYS A 183 -0.40 -3.92 -28.79
C CYS A 183 0.12 -4.83 -29.88
N LYS A 184 0.91 -5.84 -29.53
CA LYS A 184 1.35 -6.85 -30.48
C LYS A 184 0.15 -7.57 -31.13
N LYS A 185 -0.85 -7.96 -30.32
CA LYS A 185 -2.07 -8.62 -30.82
C LYS A 185 -2.85 -7.71 -31.76
N LEU A 186 -3.08 -6.45 -31.39
CA LEU A 186 -3.83 -5.50 -32.22
C LEU A 186 -3.06 -5.06 -33.48
N SER A 187 -1.72 -5.04 -33.44
CA SER A 187 -0.90 -4.66 -34.60
C SER A 187 -0.80 -5.72 -35.70
N ASN A 188 -1.07 -7.00 -35.37
CA ASN A 188 -0.80 -8.11 -36.28
C ASN A 188 -1.78 -8.22 -37.48
N GLN A 189 -2.77 -7.34 -37.61
CA GLN A 189 -3.72 -7.22 -38.74
C GLN A 189 -4.47 -8.52 -39.16
N GLU A 190 -4.43 -9.59 -38.36
CA GLU A 190 -5.18 -10.82 -38.65
C GLU A 190 -6.69 -10.63 -38.50
N ALA A 191 -7.12 -9.71 -37.63
CA ALA A 191 -8.51 -9.31 -37.45
C ALA A 191 -8.62 -7.85 -36.98
N ASP A 192 -9.67 -7.15 -37.41
CA ASP A 192 -10.01 -5.80 -36.96
C ASP A 192 -10.71 -5.86 -35.59
N HIS A 193 -9.92 -6.12 -34.54
CA HIS A 193 -10.45 -6.24 -33.19
C HIS A 193 -11.02 -4.91 -32.69
N ARG A 194 -12.34 -4.84 -32.62
CA ARG A 194 -13.08 -3.68 -32.11
C ARG A 194 -13.55 -3.85 -30.68
N HIS A 195 -13.66 -5.08 -30.21
CA HIS A 195 -14.25 -5.41 -28.91
C HIS A 195 -13.28 -6.25 -28.08
N VAL A 196 -13.27 -6.08 -26.76
CA VAL A 196 -12.47 -6.91 -25.84
C VAL A 196 -13.36 -7.59 -24.81
N ILE A 197 -13.15 -8.88 -24.59
CA ILE A 197 -13.74 -9.61 -23.45
C ILE A 197 -12.62 -10.02 -22.50
N PHE A 198 -12.73 -9.57 -21.26
CA PHE A 198 -11.96 -10.10 -20.14
C PHE A 198 -12.71 -11.22 -19.45
N VAL A 199 -12.06 -12.37 -19.30
CA VAL A 199 -12.59 -13.54 -18.59
C VAL A 199 -11.61 -13.92 -17.50
N GLN A 200 -12.10 -14.16 -16.29
CA GLN A 200 -11.26 -14.73 -15.24
C GLN A 200 -11.04 -16.21 -15.50
N GLU A 201 -9.85 -16.74 -15.19
CA GLU A 201 -9.54 -18.17 -15.37
C GLU A 201 -10.57 -19.10 -14.74
N SER A 202 -11.04 -18.78 -13.52
CA SER A 202 -12.10 -19.54 -12.84
C SER A 202 -13.44 -19.56 -13.60
N ASP A 203 -13.70 -18.56 -14.43
CA ASP A 203 -14.93 -18.42 -15.23
C ASP A 203 -14.77 -18.95 -16.66
N ALA A 204 -13.55 -19.32 -17.09
CA ALA A 204 -13.24 -19.66 -18.48
C ALA A 204 -14.05 -20.84 -19.02
N VAL A 205 -14.23 -21.90 -18.23
CA VAL A 205 -15.03 -23.07 -18.62
C VAL A 205 -16.50 -22.68 -18.84
N SER A 206 -17.06 -21.89 -17.93
CA SER A 206 -18.43 -21.38 -18.04
C SER A 206 -18.59 -20.49 -19.27
N PHE A 207 -17.60 -19.63 -19.53
CA PHE A 207 -17.56 -18.77 -20.71
C PHE A 207 -17.59 -19.59 -22.00
N TYR A 208 -16.66 -20.54 -22.19
CA TYR A 208 -16.61 -21.34 -23.40
C TYR A 208 -17.87 -22.18 -23.63
N LYS A 209 -18.44 -22.75 -22.56
CA LYS A 209 -19.66 -23.54 -22.67
C LYS A 209 -20.84 -22.74 -23.23
N ASN A 210 -20.94 -21.46 -22.85
CA ASN A 210 -22.11 -20.64 -23.16
C ASN A 210 -21.90 -19.70 -24.36
N TYR A 211 -20.66 -19.31 -24.67
CA TYR A 211 -20.38 -18.22 -25.61
C TYR A 211 -19.35 -18.52 -26.70
N ASN A 212 -18.68 -19.68 -26.70
CA ASN A 212 -17.61 -19.96 -27.68
C ASN A 212 -18.06 -19.80 -29.15
N SER A 213 -19.31 -20.16 -29.47
CA SER A 213 -19.87 -20.05 -30.82
C SER A 213 -20.31 -18.63 -31.22
N SER A 214 -20.33 -17.69 -30.28
CA SER A 214 -20.80 -16.30 -30.49
C SER A 214 -19.66 -15.29 -30.56
N ILE A 215 -18.40 -15.74 -30.41
CA ILE A 215 -17.22 -14.88 -30.53
C ILE A 215 -16.94 -14.68 -32.02
N THR A 216 -17.10 -13.45 -32.48
CA THR A 216 -16.77 -13.02 -33.83
C THR A 216 -15.29 -12.61 -33.92
N GLU A 217 -14.75 -12.52 -35.13
CA GLU A 217 -13.31 -12.24 -35.35
C GLU A 217 -12.88 -10.85 -34.84
N ASP A 218 -13.82 -9.89 -34.76
CA ASP A 218 -13.62 -8.55 -34.21
C ASP A 218 -13.58 -8.49 -32.66
N VAL A 219 -13.72 -9.64 -31.99
CA VAL A 219 -13.64 -9.75 -30.53
C VAL A 219 -12.29 -10.34 -30.09
N LEU A 220 -11.52 -9.56 -29.35
CA LEU A 220 -10.32 -10.02 -28.67
C LEU A 220 -10.67 -10.59 -27.29
N LEU A 221 -10.49 -11.90 -27.13
CA LEU A 221 -10.62 -12.59 -25.84
C LEU A 221 -9.30 -12.52 -25.05
N VAL A 222 -9.39 -12.08 -23.79
CA VAL A 222 -8.26 -12.04 -22.85
C VAL A 222 -8.65 -12.76 -21.57
N ILE A 223 -7.92 -13.82 -21.24
CA ILE A 223 -8.09 -14.57 -20.00
C ILE A 223 -7.05 -14.04 -18.99
N LEU A 224 -7.49 -13.77 -17.76
CA LEU A 224 -6.65 -13.25 -16.67
C LEU A 224 -6.81 -14.13 -15.42
N PRO A 225 -5.75 -14.30 -14.60
CA PRO A 225 -5.85 -14.98 -13.31
C PRO A 225 -6.95 -14.38 -12.45
N ASN A 226 -6.99 -13.04 -12.41
CA ASN A 226 -8.02 -12.29 -11.73
C ASN A 226 -8.34 -10.97 -12.45
N VAL A 227 -9.61 -10.70 -12.74
CA VAL A 227 -10.00 -9.44 -13.42
C VAL A 227 -9.87 -8.21 -12.52
N TYR A 228 -9.82 -8.39 -11.19
CA TYR A 228 -9.64 -7.32 -10.21
C TYR A 228 -8.24 -6.71 -10.21
N ILE A 229 -7.31 -7.14 -11.08
CA ILE A 229 -6.06 -6.42 -11.35
C ILE A 229 -6.27 -5.20 -12.28
N LEU A 230 -7.34 -5.23 -13.08
CA LEU A 230 -7.65 -4.19 -14.06
C LEU A 230 -7.98 -2.86 -13.37
N ASN A 231 -7.70 -1.76 -14.08
CA ASN A 231 -7.92 -0.41 -13.60
C ASN A 231 -8.04 0.55 -14.80
N ILE A 232 -8.23 1.85 -14.54
CA ILE A 232 -8.45 2.86 -15.59
C ILE A 232 -7.35 2.90 -16.67
N PHE A 233 -6.10 2.58 -16.33
CA PHE A 233 -5.02 2.56 -17.31
C PHE A 233 -5.31 1.54 -18.41
N HIS A 234 -5.66 0.31 -18.03
CA HIS A 234 -5.99 -0.76 -18.96
C HIS A 234 -7.15 -0.38 -19.89
N PHE A 235 -8.23 0.19 -19.35
CA PHE A 235 -9.41 0.52 -20.14
C PHE A 235 -9.19 1.69 -21.10
N LEU A 236 -8.53 2.75 -20.63
CA LEU A 236 -8.25 3.92 -21.46
C LEU A 236 -7.16 3.63 -22.49
N LEU A 237 -6.22 2.73 -22.17
CA LEU A 237 -5.26 2.24 -23.15
C LEU A 237 -5.98 1.52 -24.29
N LEU A 238 -6.87 0.58 -23.99
CA LEU A 238 -7.64 -0.14 -25.00
C LEU A 238 -8.46 0.83 -25.88
N LEU A 239 -9.12 1.81 -25.27
CA LEU A 239 -9.81 2.87 -26.01
C LEU A 239 -8.86 3.60 -26.98
N ARG A 240 -7.67 3.99 -26.49
CA ARG A 240 -6.67 4.68 -27.30
C ARG A 240 -6.12 3.83 -28.43
N LEU A 241 -6.11 2.51 -28.27
CA LEU A 241 -5.72 1.54 -29.29
C LEU A 241 -6.85 1.22 -30.28
N GLY A 242 -7.99 1.90 -30.20
CA GLY A 242 -9.11 1.75 -31.14
C GLY A 242 -10.22 0.82 -30.68
N ILE A 243 -10.11 0.23 -29.48
CA ILE A 243 -11.19 -0.61 -28.93
C ILE A 243 -12.42 0.24 -28.64
N THR A 244 -13.55 -0.23 -29.17
CA THR A 244 -14.84 0.43 -29.12
C THR A 244 -15.67 0.03 -27.90
N SER A 245 -15.47 -1.18 -27.38
CA SER A 245 -16.14 -1.66 -26.18
C SER A 245 -15.35 -2.73 -25.44
N ILE A 246 -15.46 -2.72 -24.12
CA ILE A 246 -14.80 -3.65 -23.21
C ILE A 246 -15.89 -4.33 -22.37
N HIS A 247 -15.82 -5.64 -22.26
CA HIS A 247 -16.72 -6.43 -21.42
C HIS A 247 -15.94 -7.27 -20.42
N LEU A 248 -16.33 -7.21 -19.14
CA LEU A 248 -15.83 -8.10 -18.10
C LEU A 248 -16.88 -9.18 -17.85
N PHE A 249 -16.54 -10.44 -18.14
CA PHE A 249 -17.46 -11.58 -18.05
C PHE A 249 -17.69 -12.04 -16.60
N ARG A 250 -18.25 -11.16 -15.76
CA ARG A 250 -18.74 -11.45 -14.41
C ARG A 250 -19.48 -10.26 -13.82
N GLU A 251 -20.22 -10.47 -12.74
CA GLU A 251 -20.67 -9.38 -11.87
C GLU A 251 -19.51 -8.85 -11.03
N ILE A 252 -19.40 -7.52 -10.94
CA ILE A 252 -18.34 -6.82 -10.20
C ILE A 252 -18.93 -6.22 -8.93
N PHE A 253 -18.28 -6.46 -7.78
CA PHE A 253 -18.72 -5.94 -6.49
C PHE A 253 -18.66 -4.40 -6.47
N LYS A 254 -19.73 -3.75 -6.01
CA LYS A 254 -19.86 -2.28 -6.07
C LYS A 254 -18.85 -1.56 -5.17
N GLU A 255 -18.45 -2.21 -4.09
CA GLU A 255 -17.52 -1.69 -3.10
C GLU A 255 -16.06 -1.80 -3.58
N SER A 256 -15.79 -2.64 -4.59
CA SER A 256 -14.43 -2.90 -5.08
C SER A 256 -13.79 -1.67 -5.76
N GLY A 257 -12.45 -1.62 -5.72
CA GLY A 257 -11.68 -0.61 -6.46
C GLY A 257 -11.94 -0.67 -7.97
N LEU A 258 -12.04 -1.87 -8.53
CA LEU A 258 -12.33 -2.08 -9.96
C LEU A 258 -13.65 -1.43 -10.38
N TYR A 259 -14.71 -1.54 -9.57
CA TYR A 259 -16.00 -0.90 -9.87
C TYR A 259 -15.88 0.62 -10.02
N LYS A 260 -15.14 1.27 -9.11
CA LYS A 260 -14.83 2.71 -9.16
C LYS A 260 -14.08 3.08 -10.44
N HIS A 261 -13.11 2.25 -10.85
CA HIS A 261 -12.40 2.42 -12.11
C HIS A 261 -13.32 2.31 -13.33
N ILE A 262 -14.25 1.34 -13.35
CA ILE A 262 -15.25 1.16 -14.43
C ILE A 262 -16.18 2.38 -14.51
N GLN A 263 -16.69 2.85 -13.38
CA GLN A 263 -17.56 4.03 -13.33
C GLN A 263 -16.82 5.27 -13.84
N PHE A 264 -15.58 5.48 -13.41
CA PHE A 264 -14.75 6.60 -13.85
C PHE A 264 -14.50 6.57 -15.35
N THR A 265 -14.07 5.43 -15.89
CA THR A 265 -13.84 5.25 -17.33
C THR A 265 -15.09 5.54 -18.13
N ASN A 266 -16.25 5.03 -17.72
CA ASN A 266 -17.51 5.28 -18.41
C ASN A 266 -17.96 6.73 -18.31
N ALA A 267 -17.78 7.38 -17.16
CA ALA A 267 -18.10 8.80 -17.01
C ALA A 267 -17.21 9.68 -17.90
N LEU A 268 -15.91 9.39 -17.95
CA LEU A 268 -14.96 10.10 -18.81
C LEU A 268 -15.27 9.88 -20.29
N SER A 269 -15.52 8.63 -20.70
CA SER A 269 -15.88 8.29 -22.09
C SER A 269 -17.19 8.97 -22.50
N ALA A 270 -18.21 8.90 -21.66
CA ALA A 270 -19.51 9.51 -21.94
C ALA A 270 -19.40 11.03 -22.09
N TYR A 271 -18.59 11.66 -21.25
CA TYR A 271 -18.33 13.09 -21.37
C TYR A 271 -17.52 13.42 -22.63
N ALA A 272 -16.52 12.62 -22.94
CA ALA A 272 -15.59 12.94 -24.01
C ALA A 272 -16.19 12.71 -25.40
N PHE A 273 -17.09 11.72 -25.52
CA PHE A 273 -17.53 11.14 -26.80
C PHE A 273 -19.04 10.85 -26.80
N SER A 274 -19.89 11.90 -26.77
CA SER A 274 -21.34 11.80 -27.02
C SER A 274 -22.10 10.72 -26.20
N GLY A 275 -21.79 10.53 -24.91
CA GLY A 275 -22.50 9.60 -24.04
C GLY A 275 -22.08 8.13 -24.14
N ARG A 276 -21.02 7.84 -24.89
CA ARG A 276 -20.48 6.49 -25.11
C ARG A 276 -20.08 5.78 -23.81
N LYS A 277 -20.57 4.54 -23.64
CA LYS A 277 -20.21 3.67 -22.51
C LYS A 277 -19.21 2.61 -22.94
N LEU A 278 -17.95 2.76 -22.52
CA LEU A 278 -16.86 1.89 -22.94
C LEU A 278 -16.88 0.51 -22.26
N VAL A 279 -17.15 0.45 -20.96
CA VAL A 279 -16.95 -0.76 -20.15
C VAL A 279 -18.29 -1.29 -19.63
N SER A 280 -18.53 -2.58 -19.84
CA SER A 280 -19.70 -3.32 -19.36
C SER A 280 -19.29 -4.55 -18.55
N THR A 281 -20.22 -5.06 -17.73
CA THR A 281 -20.00 -6.22 -16.85
C THR A 281 -21.19 -7.18 -16.94
N GLY A 282 -21.02 -8.41 -16.47
CA GLY A 282 -22.06 -9.44 -16.38
C GLY A 282 -21.72 -10.70 -17.16
N TYR A 283 -22.63 -11.67 -17.14
CA TYR A 283 -22.45 -12.96 -17.84
C TYR A 283 -23.05 -13.00 -19.24
N ASN A 284 -23.42 -11.84 -19.79
CA ASN A 284 -24.03 -11.74 -21.11
C ASN A 284 -23.38 -10.60 -21.91
N PRO A 285 -22.25 -10.87 -22.59
CA PRO A 285 -21.58 -9.88 -23.42
C PRO A 285 -22.53 -9.36 -24.51
N LYS A 286 -22.62 -8.04 -24.62
CA LYS A 286 -23.38 -7.36 -25.68
C LYS A 286 -22.49 -6.27 -26.28
N PHE A 287 -22.27 -6.36 -27.58
CA PHE A 287 -21.52 -5.39 -28.36
C PHE A 287 -22.45 -4.63 -29.29
N SER A 288 -22.20 -3.33 -29.44
CA SER A 288 -22.84 -2.51 -30.45
C SER A 288 -21.89 -2.39 -31.64
N ASN A 289 -22.34 -2.80 -32.82
CA ASN A 289 -21.55 -2.68 -34.04
C ASN A 289 -21.56 -1.25 -34.61
N ASP A 290 -22.45 -0.39 -34.10
CA ASP A 290 -22.72 0.94 -34.65
C ASP A 290 -21.67 1.99 -34.26
N GLU A 291 -20.80 1.71 -33.29
CA GLU A 291 -19.84 2.71 -32.79
C GLU A 291 -18.49 2.63 -33.49
N GLU A 292 -18.14 3.64 -34.29
CA GLU A 292 -16.82 3.74 -34.94
C GLU A 292 -15.67 3.88 -33.93
N ALA A 293 -14.47 3.48 -34.35
CA ALA A 293 -13.25 3.68 -33.57
C ALA A 293 -12.89 5.17 -33.51
N ILE A 294 -12.62 5.66 -32.29
CA ILE A 294 -12.29 7.07 -32.05
C ILE A 294 -10.85 7.37 -32.48
N PHE A 295 -9.96 6.43 -32.18
CA PHE A 295 -8.54 6.54 -32.45
C PHE A 295 -8.15 5.57 -33.54
N THR A 296 -7.62 6.11 -34.64
CA THR A 296 -7.14 5.34 -35.80
C THR A 296 -5.64 5.54 -36.03
N SER A 297 -5.03 6.52 -35.36
CA SER A 297 -3.59 6.77 -35.39
C SER A 297 -2.83 5.78 -34.50
N SER A 298 -1.62 5.43 -34.93
CA SER A 298 -0.71 4.64 -34.11
C SER A 298 -0.42 5.34 -32.77
N PHE A 299 -0.20 4.53 -31.73
CA PHE A 299 0.18 5.00 -30.41
C PHE A 299 1.60 4.49 -30.11
N THR A 300 2.53 5.41 -29.84
CA THR A 300 3.88 5.06 -29.41
C THR A 300 3.92 5.03 -27.90
N PHE A 301 4.30 3.88 -27.33
CA PHE A 301 4.40 3.75 -25.89
C PHE A 301 5.57 4.57 -25.36
N PRO A 302 5.33 5.42 -24.36
CA PRO A 302 6.42 6.02 -23.61
C PRO A 302 7.11 4.93 -22.77
N GLU A 303 8.38 5.14 -22.45
CA GLU A 303 9.15 4.31 -21.52
C GLU A 303 8.40 4.16 -20.19
N TYR A 304 8.28 2.92 -19.69
CA TYR A 304 7.62 2.67 -18.41
C TYR A 304 8.44 3.28 -17.27
N LYS A 305 7.90 4.35 -16.67
CA LYS A 305 8.40 4.92 -15.42
C LYS A 305 7.52 4.56 -14.25
N ASN A 306 6.22 4.79 -14.41
CA ASN A 306 5.17 4.41 -13.48
C ASN A 306 3.82 4.49 -14.21
N LYS A 307 2.77 3.85 -13.66
CA LYS A 307 1.42 3.78 -14.25
C LYS A 307 0.83 5.16 -14.54
N ARG A 308 1.07 6.15 -13.67
CA ARG A 308 0.55 7.52 -13.87
C ARG A 308 1.17 8.18 -15.09
N LYS A 309 2.48 8.05 -15.27
CA LYS A 309 3.21 8.60 -16.43
C LYS A 309 2.81 7.93 -17.75
N LEU A 310 2.41 6.66 -17.71
CA LEU A 310 1.79 6.00 -18.88
C LEU A 310 0.38 6.50 -19.17
N LEU A 311 -0.41 6.80 -18.13
CA LEU A 311 -1.78 7.26 -18.27
C LEU A 311 -1.89 8.69 -18.80
N THR A 312 -0.97 9.58 -18.42
CA THR A 312 -0.98 11.00 -18.81
C THR A 312 -1.10 11.24 -20.33
N PRO A 313 -0.28 10.64 -21.22
CA PRO A 313 -0.42 10.83 -22.66
C PRO A 313 -1.73 10.27 -23.22
N ILE A 314 -2.24 9.16 -22.65
CA ILE A 314 -3.55 8.60 -23.04
C ILE A 314 -4.67 9.61 -22.72
N LEU A 315 -4.61 10.24 -21.54
CA LEU A 315 -5.57 11.29 -21.17
C LEU A 315 -5.44 12.52 -22.06
N ARG A 316 -4.22 12.88 -22.48
CA ARG A 316 -3.99 13.98 -23.44
C ARG A 316 -4.67 13.70 -24.77
N ASP A 317 -4.47 12.51 -25.33
CA ASP A 317 -5.10 12.10 -26.59
C ASP A 317 -6.63 12.09 -26.49
N ILE A 318 -7.18 11.61 -25.36
CA ILE A 318 -8.63 11.67 -25.06
C ILE A 318 -9.12 13.12 -25.03
N TYR A 319 -8.40 14.01 -24.34
CA TYR A 319 -8.75 15.43 -24.29
C TYR A 319 -8.69 16.10 -25.68
N GLU A 320 -7.68 15.78 -26.49
CA GLU A 320 -7.52 16.33 -27.83
C GLU A 320 -8.63 15.89 -28.79
N GLN A 321 -9.06 14.63 -28.71
CA GLN A 321 -10.17 14.09 -29.51
C GLN A 321 -11.55 14.37 -28.91
N SER A 322 -11.63 14.78 -27.65
CA SER A 322 -12.91 15.04 -27.00
C SER A 322 -13.67 16.20 -27.65
N GLU A 323 -14.99 16.03 -27.77
CA GLU A 323 -15.94 17.08 -28.16
C GLU A 323 -16.01 18.21 -27.12
N ASN A 324 -15.66 17.93 -25.86
CA ASN A 324 -15.76 18.84 -24.74
C ASN A 324 -14.37 19.15 -24.15
N LYS A 325 -13.91 20.39 -24.30
CA LYS A 325 -12.55 20.81 -23.89
C LYS A 325 -12.40 21.17 -22.40
N ARG A 326 -13.34 20.76 -21.57
CA ARG A 326 -13.27 20.96 -20.12
C ARG A 326 -14.20 19.99 -19.43
N VAL A 327 -13.71 18.99 -18.68
CA VAL A 327 -14.55 18.13 -17.83
C VAL A 327 -14.19 18.27 -16.37
N LEU A 328 -15.20 18.23 -15.50
CA LEU A 328 -15.01 18.03 -14.07
C LEU A 328 -15.66 16.71 -13.66
N LEU A 329 -14.84 15.72 -13.29
CA LEU A 329 -15.31 14.49 -12.64
C LEU A 329 -15.00 14.57 -11.15
N GLN A 330 -16.04 14.49 -10.33
CA GLN A 330 -15.93 14.57 -8.87
C GLN A 330 -15.25 13.35 -8.25
N GLU A 331 -14.74 13.53 -7.04
CA GLU A 331 -13.92 12.55 -6.31
C GLU A 331 -14.66 11.27 -5.90
N ASN A 332 -15.98 11.36 -5.78
CA ASN A 332 -16.84 10.28 -5.32
C ASN A 332 -16.83 9.07 -6.26
N ILE A 333 -16.34 9.24 -7.49
CA ILE A 333 -16.16 8.16 -8.46
C ILE A 333 -14.78 7.52 -8.31
N LEU A 334 -13.70 8.31 -8.35
CA LEU A 334 -12.33 7.79 -8.20
C LEU A 334 -11.40 8.85 -7.59
N ASN A 335 -10.82 8.53 -6.45
CA ASN A 335 -10.02 9.45 -5.65
C ASN A 335 -8.52 9.47 -6.02
N THR A 336 -8.15 9.13 -7.26
CA THR A 336 -6.74 9.06 -7.71
C THR A 336 -6.32 10.26 -8.56
N PHE A 337 -7.17 11.28 -8.65
CA PHE A 337 -6.91 12.55 -9.31
C PHE A 337 -7.18 13.70 -8.35
N GLY A 338 -6.43 14.78 -8.53
CA GLY A 338 -6.68 16.04 -7.85
C GLY A 338 -5.57 17.04 -8.10
N SER A 339 -5.71 18.20 -7.48
CA SER A 339 -4.80 19.32 -7.63
C SER A 339 -4.34 19.85 -6.28
N VAL A 340 -3.09 20.31 -6.22
CA VAL A 340 -2.59 21.05 -5.06
C VAL A 340 -2.87 22.53 -5.27
N VAL A 341 -3.45 23.20 -4.28
CA VAL A 341 -3.50 24.66 -4.18
C VAL A 341 -2.59 25.13 -3.05
N CYS A 342 -2.10 26.36 -3.15
CA CYS A 342 -1.14 26.91 -2.19
C CYS A 342 -1.54 28.31 -1.74
N ASP A 343 -1.50 28.55 -0.42
CA ASP A 343 -1.49 29.88 0.15
C ASP A 343 -0.07 30.46 0.01
N GLU A 344 0.13 31.27 -1.03
CA GLU A 344 1.41 31.87 -1.35
C GLU A 344 1.96 32.76 -0.22
N LYS A 345 1.10 33.30 0.65
CA LYS A 345 1.53 34.15 1.78
C LYS A 345 2.12 33.33 2.92
N LYS A 346 1.61 32.10 3.13
CA LYS A 346 2.15 31.17 4.14
C LYS A 346 3.35 30.39 3.61
N CYS A 347 3.38 30.10 2.32
CA CYS A 347 4.41 29.26 1.72
C CYS A 347 5.80 29.89 1.82
N SER A 348 6.70 29.22 2.52
CA SER A 348 8.10 29.64 2.70
C SER A 348 9.06 29.21 1.59
N LEU A 349 8.55 28.49 0.59
CA LEU A 349 9.37 27.83 -0.44
C LEU A 349 10.52 26.99 0.15
N CYS A 350 10.27 26.28 1.27
CA CYS A 350 11.22 25.32 1.85
C CYS A 350 11.38 24.03 1.02
N LEU A 351 10.48 23.80 0.06
CA LEU A 351 10.45 22.65 -0.87
C LEU A 351 10.33 21.27 -0.21
N ALA A 352 9.93 21.19 1.06
CA ALA A 352 9.66 19.91 1.73
C ALA A 352 8.62 19.06 0.96
N CYS A 353 7.56 19.70 0.47
CA CYS A 353 6.52 19.04 -0.34
C CYS A 353 7.07 18.42 -1.63
N LEU A 354 7.99 19.11 -2.32
CA LEU A 354 8.64 18.63 -3.53
C LEU A 354 9.53 17.43 -3.23
N ASN A 355 10.35 17.52 -2.18
CA ASN A 355 11.30 16.45 -1.79
C ASN A 355 10.59 15.12 -1.43
N HIS A 356 9.33 15.19 -1.02
CA HIS A 356 8.53 14.01 -0.69
C HIS A 356 7.58 13.57 -1.83
N CYS A 357 7.49 14.30 -2.94
CA CYS A 357 6.65 13.97 -4.09
C CYS A 357 7.40 13.06 -5.09
N LYS A 358 7.49 11.75 -4.79
CA LYS A 358 8.13 10.75 -5.66
C LYS A 358 7.47 10.62 -7.04
N ILE A 359 6.17 10.88 -7.14
CA ILE A 359 5.46 10.83 -8.43
C ILE A 359 5.86 11.98 -9.36
N GLY A 360 6.48 13.04 -8.81
CA GLY A 360 6.97 14.18 -9.57
C GLY A 360 5.87 15.12 -10.06
N SER A 361 4.78 15.29 -9.30
CA SER A 361 3.74 16.27 -9.63
C SER A 361 4.07 17.69 -9.17
N LEU A 362 5.07 17.85 -8.30
CA LEU A 362 5.60 19.14 -7.87
C LEU A 362 6.98 19.40 -8.51
N LEU A 363 7.17 20.62 -8.99
CA LEU A 363 8.39 21.05 -9.68
C LEU A 363 8.92 22.34 -9.04
N ALA A 364 10.22 22.56 -9.13
CA ALA A 364 10.83 23.83 -8.75
C ALA A 364 11.76 24.33 -9.85
N ASP A 365 11.80 25.64 -10.03
CA ASP A 365 12.78 26.33 -10.88
C ASP A 365 13.69 27.16 -9.98
N SER A 366 14.96 26.77 -9.88
CA SER A 366 15.96 27.47 -9.08
C SER A 366 16.33 28.85 -9.63
N SER A 367 16.08 29.12 -10.91
CA SER A 367 16.38 30.41 -11.55
C SER A 367 15.34 31.46 -11.17
N ASN A 368 14.08 31.03 -11.08
CA ASN A 368 12.93 31.91 -10.87
C ASN A 368 12.29 31.78 -9.48
N TYR A 369 12.83 30.91 -8.62
CA TYR A 369 12.36 30.66 -7.25
C TYR A 369 10.85 30.37 -7.20
N THR A 370 10.42 29.43 -8.04
CA THR A 370 9.03 29.00 -8.11
C THR A 370 8.86 27.57 -7.62
N LEU A 371 7.70 27.33 -6.99
CA LEU A 371 7.12 26.00 -6.81
C LEU A 371 5.93 25.89 -7.77
N SER A 372 5.89 24.82 -8.56
CA SER A 372 4.84 24.55 -9.54
C SER A 372 4.25 23.16 -9.34
N HIS A 373 3.05 22.95 -9.89
CA HIS A 373 2.31 21.69 -9.82
C HIS A 373 1.73 21.30 -11.17
N ILE A 374 1.88 20.04 -11.56
CA ILE A 374 1.23 19.42 -12.73
C ILE A 374 0.13 18.48 -12.24
N ALA A 375 -1.13 18.82 -12.54
CA ALA A 375 -2.28 18.03 -12.08
C ALA A 375 -2.36 16.65 -12.72
N ALA A 376 -1.92 16.51 -13.97
CA ALA A 376 -1.86 15.24 -14.68
C ALA A 376 -1.06 14.14 -13.95
N ASP A 377 -0.05 14.53 -13.17
CA ASP A 377 0.81 13.59 -12.44
C ASP A 377 0.38 13.35 -10.99
N CYS A 378 -0.52 14.18 -10.46
CA CYS A 378 -0.95 14.08 -9.07
C CYS A 378 -1.82 12.84 -8.86
N ILE A 379 -1.47 12.06 -7.84
CA ILE A 379 -2.23 10.86 -7.44
C ILE A 379 -3.07 11.06 -6.16
N GLN A 380 -3.23 12.31 -5.73
CA GLN A 380 -4.05 12.66 -4.55
C GLN A 380 -3.61 11.91 -3.27
N CYS A 381 -2.31 11.89 -2.97
CA CYS A 381 -1.76 11.12 -1.83
C CYS A 381 -1.63 11.90 -0.51
N GLY A 382 -1.78 13.22 -0.53
CA GLY A 382 -1.75 14.06 0.67
C GLY A 382 -0.38 14.31 1.30
N ILE A 383 0.70 13.65 0.84
CA ILE A 383 2.01 13.79 1.47
C ILE A 383 2.49 15.25 1.51
N CYS A 384 2.23 16.03 0.46
CA CYS A 384 2.66 17.42 0.35
C CYS A 384 2.04 18.32 1.43
N MET A 385 0.77 18.10 1.77
CA MET A 385 0.08 18.84 2.83
C MET A 385 0.67 18.46 4.19
N ASN A 386 0.82 17.16 4.44
CA ASN A 386 1.25 16.64 5.74
C ASN A 386 2.71 16.96 6.09
N VAL A 387 3.57 17.19 5.09
CA VAL A 387 4.97 17.60 5.30
C VAL A 387 5.18 19.11 5.23
N CYS A 388 4.12 19.90 4.97
CA CYS A 388 4.25 21.35 4.89
C CYS A 388 4.35 21.95 6.31
N PRO A 389 5.48 22.56 6.70
CA PRO A 389 5.62 23.10 8.05
C PRO A 389 4.80 24.37 8.29
N GLU A 390 4.26 24.97 7.22
CA GLU A 390 3.52 26.24 7.26
C GLU A 390 2.03 26.07 6.99
N ASP A 391 1.55 24.81 6.84
CA ASP A 391 0.17 24.50 6.46
C ASP A 391 -0.33 25.32 5.25
N ALA A 392 0.56 25.47 4.26
CA ALA A 392 0.34 26.33 3.10
C ALA A 392 -0.27 25.61 1.90
N LEU A 393 -0.51 24.29 1.99
CA LEU A 393 -0.97 23.47 0.87
C LEU A 393 -2.29 22.79 1.20
N GLU A 394 -3.19 22.75 0.23
CA GLU A 394 -4.46 22.04 0.30
C GLU A 394 -4.65 21.18 -0.97
N LEU A 395 -5.30 20.03 -0.81
CA LEU A 395 -5.63 19.12 -1.90
C LEU A 395 -7.08 19.32 -2.32
N VAL A 396 -7.26 19.62 -3.60
CA VAL A 396 -8.56 19.72 -4.26
C VAL A 396 -8.78 18.41 -5.04
N PRO A 397 -9.69 17.53 -4.59
CA PRO A 397 -9.88 16.23 -5.20
C PRO A 397 -10.71 16.31 -6.50
N GLY A 398 -10.55 15.29 -7.35
CA GLY A 398 -11.28 15.14 -8.61
C GLY A 398 -10.44 15.44 -9.85
N LEU A 399 -10.96 15.08 -11.01
CA LEU A 399 -10.34 15.35 -12.31
C LEU A 399 -10.98 16.61 -12.91
N LEU A 400 -10.23 17.72 -12.96
CA LEU A 400 -10.50 18.82 -13.88
C LEU A 400 -9.62 18.63 -15.11
N LEU A 401 -10.20 18.11 -16.19
CA LEU A 401 -9.48 17.87 -17.44
C LEU A 401 -9.74 19.04 -18.40
N ASP A 402 -8.75 19.91 -18.52
CA ASP A 402 -8.66 20.99 -19.49
C ASP A 402 -7.21 21.14 -19.96
N GLU A 403 -6.89 22.18 -20.74
CA GLU A 403 -5.51 22.39 -21.20
C GLU A 403 -4.53 22.60 -20.03
N GLU A 404 -4.96 23.25 -18.95
CA GLU A 404 -4.12 23.55 -17.78
C GLU A 404 -3.78 22.30 -16.98
N PHE A 405 -4.64 21.27 -17.00
CA PHE A 405 -4.42 19.98 -16.31
C PHE A 405 -3.04 19.37 -16.59
N PHE A 406 -2.57 19.51 -17.84
CA PHE A 406 -1.34 18.93 -18.32
C PHE A 406 -0.12 19.88 -18.22
N GLN A 407 -0.34 21.12 -17.79
CA GLN A 407 0.68 22.15 -17.75
C GLN A 407 1.14 22.42 -16.30
N PRO A 408 2.41 22.83 -16.10
CA PRO A 408 2.86 23.28 -14.80
C PRO A 408 2.16 24.60 -14.40
N ARG A 409 1.40 24.57 -13.31
CA ARG A 409 0.82 25.78 -12.68
C ARG A 409 1.70 26.24 -11.53
N ILE A 410 2.07 27.52 -11.51
CA ILE A 410 2.83 28.11 -10.39
C ILE A 410 1.92 28.13 -9.14
N LEU A 411 2.42 27.56 -8.05
CA LEU A 411 1.78 27.57 -6.73
C LEU A 411 2.26 28.70 -5.85
N ALA A 412 3.56 28.96 -5.85
CA ALA A 412 4.19 30.02 -5.07
C ALA A 412 5.47 30.49 -5.76
N LYS A 413 5.76 31.78 -5.63
CA LYS A 413 7.00 32.40 -6.09
C LYS A 413 7.63 33.24 -5.00
N ASP A 414 8.94 33.46 -5.09
CA ASP A 414 9.66 34.39 -4.24
C ASP A 414 10.88 35.02 -4.92
N GLU A 415 11.51 35.97 -4.24
CA GLU A 415 12.73 36.66 -4.69
C GLU A 415 14.01 35.96 -4.16
N PRO A 416 15.05 35.84 -5.00
CA PRO A 416 16.37 35.37 -4.54
C PRO A 416 16.99 36.33 -3.52
N VAL A 417 17.68 35.77 -2.53
CA VAL A 417 18.57 36.52 -1.64
C VAL A 417 20.01 36.31 -2.07
N VAL A 418 20.74 37.41 -2.26
CA VAL A 418 22.17 37.45 -2.56
C VAL A 418 22.98 37.77 -1.31
N CYS A 419 24.17 37.20 -1.22
CA CYS A 419 25.12 37.48 -0.15
C CYS A 419 25.59 38.93 -0.20
N ALA A 420 25.51 39.64 0.92
CA ALA A 420 25.93 41.05 1.02
C ALA A 420 27.44 41.27 0.75
N GLU A 421 28.28 40.23 0.87
CA GLU A 421 29.73 40.33 0.65
C GLU A 421 30.16 39.87 -0.76
N CYS A 422 29.70 38.70 -1.20
CA CYS A 422 30.19 38.10 -2.45
C CYS A 422 29.16 38.04 -3.58
N GLY A 423 27.92 38.47 -3.36
CA GLY A 423 26.84 38.45 -4.36
C GLY A 423 26.29 37.06 -4.71
N LYS A 424 26.82 35.96 -4.14
CA LYS A 424 26.31 34.59 -4.34
C LYS A 424 24.86 34.49 -3.87
N VAL A 425 23.98 33.96 -4.72
CA VAL A 425 22.59 33.64 -4.32
C VAL A 425 22.61 32.42 -3.38
N PHE A 426 21.97 32.52 -2.22
CA PHE A 426 22.02 31.45 -1.21
C PHE A 426 20.68 31.09 -0.57
N GLY A 427 19.59 31.74 -0.96
CA GLY A 427 18.26 31.46 -0.42
C GLY A 427 17.18 32.30 -1.10
N ASN A 428 15.99 32.26 -0.51
CA ASN A 428 14.85 33.10 -0.89
C ASN A 428 14.43 33.98 0.29
N LYS A 429 13.72 35.06 0.00
CA LYS A 429 13.38 36.11 0.95
C LYS A 429 12.42 35.63 2.04
N LYS A 430 11.36 34.90 1.69
CA LYS A 430 10.36 34.34 2.61
C LYS A 430 10.99 33.40 3.63
N SER A 431 11.84 32.48 3.18
CA SER A 431 12.56 31.55 4.06
C SER A 431 13.53 32.30 5.00
N LEU A 432 14.24 33.31 4.49
CA LEU A 432 15.12 34.13 5.32
C LEU A 432 14.35 34.91 6.40
N GLU A 433 13.24 35.54 6.02
CA GLU A 433 12.35 36.26 6.93
C GLU A 433 11.76 35.32 8.00
N GLN A 434 11.39 34.11 7.64
CA GLN A 434 10.92 33.11 8.60
C GLN A 434 12.01 32.69 9.59
N VAL A 435 13.22 32.41 9.13
CA VAL A 435 14.35 32.08 10.01
C VAL A 435 14.63 33.24 10.96
N ARG A 436 14.60 34.48 10.47
CA ARG A 436 14.72 35.69 11.30
C ARG A 436 13.63 35.76 12.37
N ASN A 437 12.37 35.53 12.00
CA ASN A 437 11.25 35.58 12.94
C ASN A 437 11.34 34.49 14.01
N LYS A 438 11.75 33.26 13.65
CA LYS A 438 11.97 32.16 14.60
C LYS A 438 13.11 32.47 15.57
N LEU A 439 14.23 33.02 15.07
CA LEU A 439 15.37 33.40 15.92
C LEU A 439 15.04 34.58 16.85
N LYS A 440 14.31 35.59 16.37
CA LYS A 440 13.79 36.69 17.21
C LYS A 440 12.89 36.15 18.33
N SER A 441 11.98 35.25 17.98
CA SER A 441 11.08 34.61 18.96
C SER A 441 11.83 33.76 19.99
N ALA A 442 13.00 33.22 19.63
CA ALA A 442 13.89 32.50 20.53
C ALA A 442 14.83 33.41 21.36
N GLY A 443 14.65 34.74 21.32
CA GLY A 443 15.41 35.70 22.12
C GLY A 443 16.81 36.04 21.60
N ARG A 444 17.09 35.84 20.31
CA ARG A 444 18.37 36.26 19.68
C ARG A 444 18.38 37.76 19.39
N TYR A 445 19.55 38.40 19.57
CA TYR A 445 19.72 39.85 19.42
C TYR A 445 19.90 40.26 17.94
N ASP A 446 19.54 41.50 17.59
CA ASP A 446 19.55 42.00 16.20
C ASP A 446 20.94 41.95 15.53
N ASP A 447 22.03 42.03 16.30
CA ASP A 447 23.40 41.95 15.75
C ASP A 447 23.76 40.55 15.26
N GLU A 448 23.23 39.49 15.90
CA GLU A 448 23.41 38.11 15.44
C GLU A 448 22.60 37.81 14.17
N LEU A 449 21.50 38.55 13.94
CA LEU A 449 20.65 38.39 12.76
C LEU A 449 21.26 38.97 11.48
N LYS A 450 22.21 39.90 11.58
CA LYS A 450 22.96 40.43 10.43
C LYS A 450 23.80 39.35 9.77
N LEU A 451 24.21 38.31 10.51
CA LEU A 451 24.94 37.17 9.96
C LEU A 451 24.11 36.38 8.92
N LEU A 452 22.79 36.52 8.94
CA LEU A 452 21.90 35.87 7.98
C LEU A 452 21.94 36.51 6.59
N ASP A 453 22.49 37.72 6.44
CA ASP A 453 22.67 38.38 5.12
C ASP A 453 23.86 37.82 4.32
N TYR A 454 24.62 36.89 4.90
CA TYR A 454 25.80 36.29 4.29
C TYR A 454 25.56 34.82 3.93
N CYS A 455 26.12 34.39 2.80
CA CYS A 455 26.13 32.97 2.42
C CYS A 455 26.91 32.12 3.44
N ASP A 456 26.74 30.80 3.36
CA ASP A 456 27.46 29.79 4.13
C ASP A 456 28.95 30.11 4.36
N ASN A 457 29.69 30.41 3.29
CA ASN A 457 31.13 30.67 3.38
C ASN A 457 31.47 32.04 4.00
N CYS A 458 30.76 33.10 3.61
CA CYS A 458 31.00 34.46 4.11
C CYS A 458 30.58 34.60 5.59
N ARG A 459 29.53 33.88 6.00
CA ARG A 459 29.02 33.90 7.37
C ARG A 459 30.03 33.38 8.38
N VAL A 460 30.74 32.29 8.05
CA VAL A 460 31.81 31.74 8.90
C VAL A 460 32.94 32.77 9.08
N LYS A 461 33.32 33.47 8.00
CA LYS A 461 34.34 34.54 8.09
C LYS A 461 33.87 35.67 9.00
N LYS A 462 32.63 36.15 8.84
CA LYS A 462 32.06 37.22 9.67
C LYS A 462 31.91 36.82 11.14
N GLN A 463 31.57 35.57 11.43
CA GLN A 463 31.55 35.08 12.81
C GLN A 463 32.93 35.16 13.47
N LEU A 464 34.00 34.83 12.74
CA LEU A 464 35.37 34.93 13.24
C LEU A 464 35.87 36.37 13.39
N GLU A 465 35.29 37.34 12.66
CA GLU A 465 35.62 38.77 12.79
C GLU A 465 34.89 39.45 13.95
N VAL A 466 33.76 38.89 14.40
CA VAL A 466 32.91 39.40 15.50
C VAL A 466 33.19 38.68 16.84
N SER A 467 33.96 37.59 16.81
CA SER A 467 34.48 36.88 18.00
C SER A 467 35.73 37.57 18.55
#